data_AF-A0A449BI16-F1
#
_entry.id   AF-A0A449BI16-F1
#
_cell.length_a   1.000
_cell.length_b   1.000
_cell.length_c   1.000
_cell.angle_alpha   90.00
_cell.angle_beta   90.00
_cell.angle_gamma   90.00
#
_symmetry.space_group_name_H-M   'P 1'
#
loop_
_entity.id
_entity.type
_entity.pdbx_description
1 polymer ?
#
loop_
_entity_poly.entity_id
_entity_poly.type
_entity_poly.pdbx_seq_one_letter_code
_entity_poly.pdbx_strand_id
1 'polypeptide(L)' 'MAKYCSNCGTELKDDQDVCLNCGVAVKKENQSSDFFKDNDIDIVVLIVLAIIFLPAALIYVLYKMSKKKG' A
#
# COMPACT_ATOMS: atom_id res chain seq x y z
N MET A 1 -3.89 4.20 -27.94
CA MET A 1 -3.44 5.61 -27.75
C MET A 1 -1.94 5.62 -27.90
N ALA A 2 -1.37 6.57 -28.66
CA ALA A 2 0.07 6.78 -28.65
C ALA A 2 0.51 7.41 -27.33
N LYS A 3 1.61 6.94 -26.74
CA LYS A 3 2.26 7.59 -25.59
C LYS A 3 3.28 8.59 -26.11
N TYR A 4 3.51 9.68 -25.38
CA TYR A 4 4.51 10.68 -25.73
C TYR A 4 5.45 10.93 -24.57
N CYS A 5 6.70 11.24 -24.88
CA CYS A 5 7.71 11.56 -23.88
C CYS A 5 7.38 12.89 -23.21
N SER A 6 7.24 12.90 -21.88
CA SER A 6 6.98 14.12 -21.12
C SER A 6 8.11 15.15 -21.17
N ASN A 7 9.32 14.75 -21.57
CA ASN A 7 10.48 15.63 -21.67
C ASN A 7 10.65 16.27 -23.05
N CYS A 8 10.44 15.51 -24.13
CA CYS A 8 10.74 15.98 -25.50
C CYS A 8 9.57 15.87 -26.48
N GLY A 9 8.43 15.31 -26.08
CA GLY A 9 7.24 15.19 -26.92
C GLY A 9 7.30 14.12 -28.01
N THR A 10 8.38 13.34 -28.11
CA THR A 10 8.48 12.24 -29.09
C THR A 10 7.54 11.11 -28.75
N GLU A 11 6.93 10.49 -29.76
CA GLU A 11 6.11 9.29 -29.60
C GLU A 11 6.93 8.13 -29.00
N LEU A 12 6.37 7.49 -27.98
CA LEU A 12 6.95 6.37 -27.26
C LEU A 12 6.21 5.10 -27.63
N LYS A 13 6.96 4.00 -27.78
CA LYS A 13 6.38 2.66 -27.89
C LYS A 13 5.83 2.22 -26.53
N ASP A 14 4.81 1.36 -26.53
CA ASP A 14 4.07 0.99 -25.31
C ASP A 14 4.96 0.39 -24.20
N ASP A 15 6.01 -0.34 -24.58
CA ASP A 15 6.94 -1.02 -23.68
C ASP A 15 8.29 -0.30 -23.51
N GLN A 16 8.40 0.94 -23.94
CA GLN A 16 9.65 1.67 -23.93
C GLN A 16 10.00 2.19 -22.52
N ASP A 17 11.05 1.66 -21.89
CA ASP A 17 11.53 2.08 -20.56
C ASP A 17 12.34 3.38 -20.58
N VAL A 18 12.93 3.73 -21.73
CA VAL A 18 13.78 4.91 -21.91
C VAL A 18 13.49 5.57 -23.24
N CYS A 19 13.36 6.89 -23.27
CA CYS A 19 13.18 7.66 -24.49
C CYS A 19 14.42 7.54 -25.39
N LEU A 20 14.31 6.89 -26.55
CA LEU A 20 15.43 6.74 -27.50
C LEU A 20 15.85 8.08 -28.14
N ASN A 21 15.04 9.13 -28.02
CA ASN A 21 15.35 10.44 -28.57
C ASN A 21 16.10 11.36 -27.58
N CYS A 22 15.74 11.35 -26.29
CA CYS A 22 16.35 12.24 -25.30
C CYS A 22 17.04 11.54 -24.13
N GLY A 23 16.94 10.22 -24.03
CA GLY A 23 17.58 9.42 -22.97
C GLY A 23 16.87 9.44 -21.62
N VAL A 24 15.75 10.16 -21.47
CA VAL A 24 15.01 10.18 -20.20
C VAL A 24 14.33 8.83 -19.93
N ALA A 25 14.40 8.35 -18.70
CA ALA A 25 13.65 7.16 -18.27
C ALA A 25 12.14 7.45 -18.32
N VAL A 26 11.38 6.54 -18.94
CA VAL A 26 9.92 6.57 -19.00
C VAL A 26 9.42 5.80 -17.79
N LYS A 27 8.81 6.51 -16.82
CA LYS A 27 8.18 5.86 -15.68
C LYS A 27 6.98 5.05 -16.17
N LYS A 28 7.11 3.73 -16.21
CA LYS A 28 5.95 2.85 -16.27
C LYS A 28 5.28 2.92 -14.91
N GLU A 29 4.05 3.42 -14.88
CA GLU A 29 3.19 3.38 -13.71
C GLU A 29 2.80 1.91 -13.46
N ASN A 30 3.74 1.11 -12.97
CA ASN A 30 3.43 -0.17 -12.40
C ASN A 30 2.68 0.14 -11.11
N GLN A 31 1.36 -0.01 -11.16
CA GLN A 31 0.50 -0.03 -9.98
C GLN A 31 0.76 -1.33 -9.20
N SER A 32 1.97 -1.48 -8.71
CA SER A 32 2.36 -2.51 -7.77
C SER A 32 3.19 -1.82 -6.72
N SER A 33 2.76 -1.95 -5.47
CA SER A 33 3.19 -1.16 -4.31
C SER A 33 2.45 0.21 -4.28
N ASP A 34 1.77 0.66 -3.23
CA ASP A 34 1.69 0.24 -1.84
C ASP A 34 0.38 0.80 -1.25
N PHE A 35 -0.23 0.07 -0.32
CA PHE A 35 -1.34 0.51 0.54
C PHE A 35 -0.89 1.57 1.58
N PHE A 36 0.15 2.34 1.25
CA PHE A 36 0.79 3.32 2.10
C PHE A 36 0.96 4.60 1.28
N LYS A 37 -0.07 5.42 1.22
CA LYS A 37 0.07 6.85 0.99
C LYS A 37 0.42 7.50 2.33
N ASP A 38 1.46 8.34 2.33
CA ASP A 38 1.94 9.18 3.43
C ASP A 38 0.84 10.10 4.00
N ASN A 39 -0.03 9.48 4.81
CA ASN A 39 -1.10 9.90 5.75
C ASN A 39 -1.71 8.62 6.43
N ASP A 40 -1.31 7.42 6.00
CA ASP A 40 -1.87 6.10 6.36
C ASP A 40 -1.30 5.48 7.65
N ILE A 41 -0.32 6.09 8.32
CA ILE A 41 0.21 5.54 9.59
C ILE A 41 -0.89 5.54 10.67
N ASP A 42 -1.72 6.57 10.73
CA ASP A 42 -2.82 6.64 11.71
C ASP A 42 -3.84 5.52 11.49
N ILE A 43 -4.22 5.25 10.24
CA ILE A 43 -5.19 4.19 9.90
C ILE A 43 -4.60 2.81 10.20
N VAL A 44 -3.35 2.57 9.82
CA VAL A 44 -2.67 1.29 10.08
C VAL A 44 -2.50 1.05 11.59
N VAL A 45 -2.11 2.07 12.35
CA VAL A 45 -2.00 1.99 13.81
C VAL A 45 -3.35 1.70 14.45
N LEU A 46 -4.42 2.35 14.01
CA LEU A 46 -5.78 2.08 14.51
C LEU A 46 -6.24 0.64 14.24
N ILE A 47 -5.96 0.11 13.05
CA ILE A 47 -6.28 -1.28 12.69
C ILE A 47 -5.49 -2.27 13.56
N VAL A 48 -4.18 -2.04 13.74
CA VAL A 48 -3.32 -2.89 14.58
C VAL A 48 -3.80 -2.87 16.04
N LEU A 49 -4.14 -1.70 16.58
CA LEU A 49 -4.71 -1.59 17.91
C LEU A 49 -6.03 -2.36 18.01
N ALA A 50 -6.95 -2.20 17.07
CA ALA A 50 -8.22 -2.93 17.08
C ALA A 50 -8.00 -4.46 17.05
N ILE A 51 -7.09 -4.94 16.19
CA ILE A 51 -6.76 -6.36 16.05
C ILE A 51 -6.11 -6.94 17.30
N ILE A 52 -5.38 -6.16 18.10
CA ILE A 52 -4.75 -6.64 19.34
C ILE A 52 -5.72 -6.54 20.52
N PHE A 53 -6.46 -5.44 20.63
CA PHE A 53 -7.36 -5.20 21.75
C PHE A 53 -8.59 -6.12 21.74
N LEU A 54 -9.18 -6.40 20.57
CA LEU A 54 -10.33 -7.31 20.45
C LEU A 54 -10.07 -8.73 20.96
N PRO A 55 -9.02 -9.45 20.51
CA PRO A 55 -8.72 -10.79 21.01
C PRO A 55 -8.25 -10.77 22.45
N ALA A 56 -7.48 -9.76 22.90
CA ALA A 56 -7.07 -9.65 24.29
C ALA A 56 -8.28 -9.53 25.25
N ALA A 57 -9.28 -8.72 24.88
CA ALA A 57 -10.52 -8.59 25.64
C ALA A 57 -11.32 -9.90 25.67
N LEU A 58 -11.45 -10.60 24.54
CA LEU A 58 -12.08 -11.92 24.48
C LEU A 58 -11.38 -12.93 25.39
N ILE A 59 -10.05 -13.03 25.30
CA ILE A 59 -9.24 -13.93 26.12
C ILE A 59 -9.42 -13.61 27.62
N TYR A 60 -9.41 -12.33 27.99
CA TYR A 60 -9.64 -11.90 29.38
C TYR A 60 -11.03 -12.32 29.89
N VAL A 61 -12.08 -12.15 29.08
CA VAL A 61 -13.44 -12.57 29.44
C VAL A 61 -13.53 -14.09 29.59
N LEU A 62 -12.92 -14.86 28.69
CA LEU A 62 -12.83 -16.32 28.80
C LEU A 62 -12.11 -16.73 30.08
N TYR A 63 -10.95 -16.13 30.37
CA TYR A 63 -10.20 -16.38 31.60
C TYR A 63 -11.03 -16.08 32.85
N LYS A 64 -11.76 -14.95 32.84
CA LYS A 64 -12.64 -14.56 33.95
C LYS A 64 -13.82 -15.53 34.11
N MET A 65 -14.39 -16.02 33.01
CA MET A 65 -15.44 -17.04 33.06
C MET A 65 -14.93 -18.38 33.59
N SER A 66 -13.70 -18.78 33.26
CA SER A 66 -13.06 -19.99 33.81
C SER A 66 -12.82 -19.90 35.30
N LYS A 67 -12.42 -18.73 35.81
CA LYS A 67 -12.17 -18.54 37.26
C LYS A 67 -13.44 -18.45 38.10
N LYS A 68 -14.57 -17.99 37.54
CA LYS A 68 -15.85 -17.87 38.29
C LYS A 68 -16.54 -19.22 38.52
N LYS A 69 -16.13 -20.29 37.84
CA LYS A 69 -16.75 -21.63 37.92
C LYS A 69 -16.07 -22.58 38.92
N GLY A 70 -14.94 -22.20 39.51
CA GLY A 70 -14.27 -22.94 40.60
C GLY A 70 -14.44 -22.21 41.93
#